data_AF-A0A6N7XKB0-F1
#
_entry.id   AF-A0A6N7XKB0-F1
#
_cell.length_a   1.000
_cell.length_b   1.000
_cell.length_c   1.000
_cell.angle_alpha   90.00
_cell.angle_beta   90.00
_cell.angle_gamma   90.00
#
_symmetry.space_group_name_H-M   'P 1'
#
loop_
_entity.id
_entity.type
_entity.pdbx_description
1 polymer ?
#
loop_
_entity_poly.entity_id
_entity_poly.type
_entity_poly.pdbx_seq_one_letter_code
_entity_poly.pdbx_strand_id
1 'polypeptide(L)'
;MPHKGCPNDCIFCNQRKITARSAAVTPEDVRTTIRTWLTTLQDVPVVEAAFYGGSFTGIPLEEQRAYLEVAREYKWAGAIQKIHLSTRPDYITPEILDNLKEYSVDTIELGVQSFDEDVLRQSRRGHTAQQVYDAVSRIQDYGFELGIQLMIGLPGDTMEKCLYSARETARLRPQLARLYPTIVLDETDLYDAYRQGTYIPLSREEAVLRTKEMYKILEASDITIMRVGLKSTELIGDGGAINGGTYHPAFRQLVEGAIARERIEPLLIRLKLNASGNSLTENKQKIDVFSNGKWYSNMVGNEADNKKYFTQKFPEFNFRFRRDDSLADGQFRVSAKEEKNG
;
A
#
# COMPACT_ATOMS: atom_id res chain seq x y z
N MET A 1 8.17 -16.52 4.08
CA MET A 1 7.75 -17.72 4.85
C MET A 1 7.00 -18.66 3.93
N PRO A 2 7.15 -19.99 4.07
CA PRO A 2 6.34 -20.92 3.29
C PRO A 2 4.89 -20.71 3.73
N HIS A 3 3.99 -20.41 2.78
CA HIS A 3 2.58 -20.10 3.03
C HIS A 3 1.73 -21.32 3.46
N LYS A 4 2.33 -22.26 4.20
CA LYS A 4 1.71 -23.51 4.68
C LYS A 4 0.55 -23.25 5.64
N GLY A 5 0.53 -22.10 6.31
CA GLY A 5 -0.43 -21.80 7.36
C GLY A 5 -1.83 -21.43 6.88
N CYS A 6 -2.08 -21.32 5.57
CA CYS A 6 -3.42 -20.97 5.05
C CYS A 6 -4.12 -22.21 4.45
N PRO A 7 -5.22 -22.70 5.05
CA PRO A 7 -6.01 -23.79 4.50
C PRO A 7 -6.96 -23.31 3.40
N ASN A 8 -7.07 -21.99 3.16
CA ASN A 8 -8.04 -21.42 2.24
C ASN A 8 -7.47 -21.28 0.82
N ASP A 9 -8.35 -21.45 -0.16
CA ASP A 9 -8.04 -21.30 -1.58
C ASP A 9 -8.75 -20.04 -2.10
N CYS A 10 -8.19 -18.88 -1.72
CA CYS A 10 -8.75 -17.59 -2.13
C CYS A 10 -8.69 -17.49 -3.65
N ILE A 11 -9.76 -17.00 -4.28
CA ILE A 11 -9.90 -17.00 -5.74
C ILE A 11 -8.74 -16.31 -6.47
N PHE A 12 -8.15 -15.28 -5.85
CA PHE A 12 -7.10 -14.43 -6.40
C PHE A 12 -5.67 -14.86 -6.04
N CYS A 13 -5.51 -15.92 -5.24
CA CYS A 13 -4.24 -16.25 -4.62
C CYS A 13 -3.75 -17.63 -5.07
N ASN A 14 -2.48 -17.74 -5.44
CA ASN A 14 -1.84 -19.01 -5.83
C ASN A 14 -0.94 -19.59 -4.73
N GLN A 15 -1.14 -19.19 -3.46
CA GLN A 15 -0.25 -19.54 -2.34
C GLN A 15 -0.02 -21.06 -2.21
N ARG A 16 -1.07 -21.89 -2.31
CA ARG A 16 -0.94 -23.36 -2.26
C ARG A 16 -0.01 -23.91 -3.33
N LYS A 17 -0.12 -23.40 -4.56
CA LYS A 17 0.68 -23.83 -5.71
C LYS A 17 2.14 -23.36 -5.58
N ILE A 18 2.37 -22.15 -5.08
CA ILE A 18 3.72 -21.65 -4.75
C ILE A 18 4.34 -22.52 -3.66
N THR A 19 3.63 -22.79 -2.57
CA THR A 19 4.15 -23.59 -1.45
C THR A 19 4.46 -25.03 -1.81
N ALA A 20 3.71 -25.61 -2.73
CA ALA A 20 3.96 -26.97 -3.21
C ALA A 20 5.25 -27.07 -4.05
N ARG A 21 5.72 -25.96 -4.62
CA ARG A 21 6.90 -25.87 -5.48
C ARG A 21 8.15 -25.35 -4.76
N SER A 22 8.01 -24.75 -3.57
CA SER A 22 9.11 -24.15 -2.81
C SER A 22 9.61 -25.05 -1.67
N ALA A 23 10.93 -25.09 -1.44
CA ALA A 23 11.51 -25.71 -0.25
C ALA A 23 10.98 -25.05 1.05
N ALA A 24 10.86 -25.84 2.11
CA ALA A 24 10.48 -25.30 3.42
C ALA A 24 11.59 -24.40 3.94
N VAL A 25 11.25 -23.15 4.27
CA VAL A 25 12.20 -22.22 4.92
C VAL A 25 12.53 -22.75 6.31
N THR A 26 13.81 -22.81 6.64
CA THR A 26 14.31 -23.24 7.95
C THR A 26 14.66 -22.04 8.83
N PRO A 27 14.80 -22.20 10.15
CA PRO A 27 15.32 -21.14 11.02
C PRO A 27 16.71 -20.64 10.58
N GLU A 28 17.55 -21.50 9.99
CA GLU A 28 18.86 -21.09 9.49
C GLU A 28 18.75 -20.21 8.23
N ASP A 29 17.73 -20.43 7.40
CA ASP A 29 17.44 -19.53 6.27
C ASP A 29 17.02 -18.14 6.77
N VAL A 30 16.25 -18.06 7.86
CA VAL A 30 15.90 -16.79 8.52
C VAL A 30 17.17 -16.11 9.02
N ARG A 31 18.05 -16.84 9.72
CA ARG A 31 19.33 -16.34 10.22
C ARG A 31 20.21 -15.80 9.10
N THR A 32 20.35 -16.59 8.03
CA THR A 32 21.13 -16.22 6.84
C THR A 32 20.56 -14.98 6.16
N THR A 33 19.23 -14.89 6.06
CA THR A 33 18.54 -13.72 5.48
C THR A 33 18.82 -12.47 6.29
N ILE A 34 18.63 -12.52 7.61
CA ILE A 34 18.89 -11.38 8.51
C ILE A 34 20.34 -10.92 8.37
N ARG A 35 21.30 -11.85 8.50
CA ARG A 35 22.74 -11.53 8.40
C ARG A 35 23.09 -10.89 7.06
N THR A 36 22.56 -11.42 5.96
CA THR A 36 22.82 -10.90 4.61
C THR A 36 22.35 -9.46 4.50
N TRP A 37 21.10 -9.16 4.87
CA TRP A 37 20.53 -7.83 4.69
C TRP A 37 21.08 -6.80 5.67
N LEU A 38 21.45 -7.19 6.89
CA LEU A 38 22.08 -6.29 7.86
C LEU A 38 23.35 -5.62 7.31
N THR A 39 24.09 -6.28 6.40
CA THR A 39 25.26 -5.67 5.75
C THR A 39 24.93 -4.45 4.90
N THR A 40 23.67 -4.30 4.46
CA THR A 40 23.20 -3.22 3.59
C THR A 40 22.41 -2.13 4.34
N LEU A 41 22.15 -2.32 5.63
CA LEU A 41 21.23 -1.49 6.42
C LEU A 41 21.94 -0.70 7.54
N GLN A 42 23.26 -0.52 7.45
CA GLN A 42 24.07 0.08 8.52
C GLN A 42 23.67 1.53 8.87
N ASP A 43 23.18 2.29 7.89
CA ASP A 43 22.74 3.68 8.08
C ASP A 43 21.24 3.82 8.33
N VAL A 44 20.52 2.69 8.50
CA VAL A 44 19.08 2.70 8.73
C VAL A 44 18.80 2.72 10.24
N PRO A 45 18.09 3.73 10.75
CA PRO A 45 17.93 3.92 12.20
C PRO A 45 17.02 2.86 12.86
N VAL A 46 16.12 2.27 12.08
CA VAL A 46 15.17 1.24 12.54
C VAL A 46 15.17 0.10 11.54
N VAL A 47 15.71 -1.05 11.95
CA VAL A 47 15.70 -2.28 11.16
C VAL A 47 14.63 -3.22 11.71
N GLU A 48 13.77 -3.73 10.84
CA GLU A 48 12.69 -4.65 11.22
C GLU A 48 12.90 -6.02 10.56
N ALA A 49 12.80 -7.10 11.36
CA ALA A 49 12.64 -8.44 10.82
C ALA A 49 11.17 -8.70 10.53
N ALA A 50 10.80 -8.83 9.25
CA ALA A 50 9.42 -8.94 8.82
C ALA A 50 9.08 -10.31 8.23
N PHE A 51 8.14 -11.02 8.86
CA PHE A 51 7.62 -12.31 8.42
C PHE A 51 6.36 -12.13 7.55
N TYR A 52 6.58 -11.94 6.24
CA TYR A 52 5.50 -11.84 5.27
C TYR A 52 5.01 -13.22 4.80
N GLY A 53 3.69 -13.31 4.60
CA GLY A 53 3.02 -14.51 4.10
C GLY A 53 1.51 -14.56 4.32
N GLY A 54 0.96 -13.65 5.13
CA GLY A 54 -0.48 -13.53 5.39
C GLY A 54 -1.07 -14.67 6.22
N SER A 55 -0.25 -15.59 6.73
CA SER A 55 -0.68 -16.79 7.48
C SER A 55 0.37 -17.28 8.48
N PHE A 56 1.30 -16.41 8.93
CA PHE A 56 2.40 -16.81 9.83
C PHE A 56 1.87 -17.53 11.08
N THR A 57 0.82 -17.00 11.71
CA THR A 57 0.28 -17.61 12.93
C THR A 57 -0.61 -18.83 12.68
N GLY A 58 -0.77 -19.25 11.42
CA GLY A 58 -1.49 -20.46 11.03
C GLY A 58 -0.61 -21.71 10.91
N ILE A 59 0.72 -21.57 11.02
CA ILE A 59 1.64 -22.72 11.09
C ILE A 59 1.69 -23.26 12.54
N PRO A 60 2.18 -24.48 12.79
CA PRO A 60 2.31 -25.02 14.15
C PRO A 60 3.09 -24.09 15.08
N LEU A 61 2.67 -23.98 16.34
CA LEU A 61 3.31 -23.10 17.33
C LEU A 61 4.82 -23.35 17.47
N GLU A 62 5.26 -24.60 17.46
CA GLU A 62 6.68 -24.96 17.51
C GLU A 62 7.48 -24.38 16.32
N GLU A 63 6.89 -24.36 15.13
CA GLU A 63 7.52 -23.72 13.97
C GLU A 63 7.55 -22.20 14.12
N GLN A 64 6.45 -21.58 14.59
CA GLN A 64 6.41 -20.14 14.89
C GLN A 64 7.53 -19.75 15.86
N ARG A 65 7.63 -20.48 16.99
CA ARG A 65 8.64 -20.30 18.03
C ARG A 65 10.05 -20.40 17.48
N ALA A 66 10.33 -21.41 16.66
CA ALA A 66 11.65 -21.60 16.06
C ALA A 66 12.07 -20.40 15.17
N TYR A 67 11.16 -19.82 14.39
CA TYR A 67 11.47 -18.64 13.57
C TYR A 67 11.58 -17.36 14.41
N LEU A 68 10.69 -17.21 15.39
CA LEU A 68 10.67 -16.03 16.26
C LEU A 68 11.88 -15.99 17.20
N GLU A 69 12.38 -17.13 17.67
CA GLU A 69 13.60 -17.22 18.48
C GLU A 69 14.78 -16.57 17.74
N VAL A 70 14.98 -16.91 16.47
CA VAL A 70 16.04 -16.33 15.66
C VAL A 70 15.90 -14.80 15.60
N ALA A 71 14.71 -14.29 15.30
CA ALA A 71 14.51 -12.83 15.24
C ALA A 71 14.72 -12.16 16.61
N ARG A 72 14.27 -12.80 17.69
CA ARG A 72 14.44 -12.32 19.07
C ARG A 72 15.91 -12.22 19.46
N GLU A 73 16.73 -13.21 19.11
CA GLU A 73 18.18 -13.16 19.33
C GLU A 73 18.81 -11.89 18.71
N TYR A 74 18.49 -11.58 17.45
CA TYR A 74 18.98 -10.37 16.78
C TYR A 74 18.43 -9.09 17.40
N LYS A 75 17.17 -9.09 17.88
CA LYS A 75 16.57 -7.95 18.54
C LYS A 75 17.25 -7.65 19.88
N TRP A 76 17.49 -8.68 20.70
CA TRP A 76 18.19 -8.54 21.98
C TRP A 76 19.66 -8.17 21.82
N ALA A 77 20.30 -8.58 20.72
CA ALA A 77 21.64 -8.12 20.37
C ALA A 77 21.67 -6.67 19.85
N GLY A 78 20.52 -6.01 19.68
CA GLY A 78 20.40 -4.65 19.15
C GLY A 78 20.61 -4.52 17.64
N ALA A 79 20.76 -5.65 16.93
CA ALA A 79 20.98 -5.66 15.48
C ALA A 79 19.71 -5.35 14.68
N ILE A 80 18.54 -5.64 15.26
CA ILE A 80 17.23 -5.20 14.75
C ILE A 80 16.44 -4.54 15.88
N GLN A 81 15.51 -3.65 15.54
CA GLN A 81 14.71 -2.90 16.50
C GLN A 81 13.29 -3.48 16.65
N LYS A 82 12.73 -4.06 15.57
CA LYS A 82 11.37 -4.57 15.58
C LYS A 82 11.22 -5.94 14.92
N ILE A 83 10.20 -6.66 15.37
CA ILE A 83 9.71 -7.90 14.77
C ILE A 83 8.26 -7.65 14.31
N HIS A 84 8.03 -7.87 13.02
CA HIS A 84 6.76 -7.62 12.34
C HIS A 84 6.30 -8.92 11.69
N LEU A 85 5.03 -9.28 11.84
CA LEU A 85 4.45 -10.39 11.08
C LEU A 85 3.12 -10.03 10.43
N SER A 86 2.77 -10.80 9.39
CA SER A 86 1.47 -10.73 8.73
C SER A 86 0.68 -12.02 8.93
N THR A 87 -0.61 -11.89 9.23
CA THR A 87 -1.47 -13.05 9.45
C THR A 87 -2.92 -12.81 9.06
N ARG A 88 -3.76 -13.84 9.23
CA ARG A 88 -5.20 -13.76 9.04
C ARG A 88 -5.90 -13.35 10.33
N PRO A 89 -7.01 -12.59 10.25
CA PRO A 89 -7.77 -12.20 11.43
C PRO A 89 -8.27 -13.38 12.28
N ASP A 90 -8.73 -14.46 11.63
CA ASP A 90 -9.27 -15.66 12.27
C ASP A 90 -8.21 -16.50 13.02
N TYR A 91 -6.92 -16.16 12.93
CA TYR A 91 -5.84 -16.83 13.68
C TYR A 91 -5.42 -16.08 14.93
N ILE A 92 -6.08 -14.98 15.27
CA ILE A 92 -5.74 -14.19 16.45
C ILE A 92 -6.51 -14.73 17.66
N THR A 93 -5.89 -15.69 18.35
CA THR A 93 -6.35 -16.23 19.64
C THR A 93 -5.48 -15.71 20.78
N PRO A 94 -5.94 -15.77 22.05
CA PRO A 94 -5.10 -15.45 23.21
C PRO A 94 -3.79 -16.22 23.23
N GLU A 95 -3.81 -17.54 22.96
CA GLU A 95 -2.62 -18.39 22.89
C GLU A 95 -1.60 -17.90 21.85
N ILE A 96 -2.07 -17.48 20.67
CA ILE A 96 -1.20 -16.88 19.66
C ILE A 96 -0.61 -15.57 20.17
N LEU A 97 -1.41 -14.68 20.73
CA LEU A 97 -0.92 -13.38 21.22
C LEU A 97 0.06 -13.51 22.38
N ASP A 98 -0.16 -14.46 23.30
CA ASP A 98 0.76 -14.80 24.38
C ASP A 98 2.11 -15.27 23.82
N ASN A 99 2.08 -16.17 22.83
CA ASN A 99 3.28 -16.62 22.13
C ASN A 99 3.99 -15.44 21.42
N LEU A 100 3.27 -14.57 20.73
CA LEU A 100 3.89 -13.42 20.07
C LEU A 100 4.52 -12.42 21.07
N LYS A 101 3.91 -12.24 22.25
CA LYS A 101 4.49 -11.42 23.33
C LYS A 101 5.75 -12.03 23.92
N GLU A 102 5.74 -13.34 24.20
CA GLU A 102 6.91 -14.06 24.71
C GLU A 102 8.13 -13.87 23.81
N TYR A 103 7.90 -13.79 22.50
CA TYR A 103 8.95 -13.60 21.51
C TYR A 103 9.19 -12.15 21.09
N SER A 104 8.68 -11.18 21.85
CA SER A 104 8.94 -9.74 21.65
C SER A 104 8.51 -9.22 20.27
N VAL A 105 7.43 -9.74 19.70
CA VAL A 105 6.81 -9.20 18.48
C VAL A 105 6.22 -7.82 18.75
N ASP A 106 6.43 -6.88 17.83
CA ASP A 106 5.96 -5.49 17.96
C ASP A 106 4.70 -5.27 17.13
N THR A 107 4.70 -5.75 15.88
CA THR A 107 3.69 -5.38 14.88
C THR A 107 2.99 -6.61 14.32
N ILE A 108 1.65 -6.59 14.36
CA ILE A 108 0.78 -7.59 13.72
C ILE A 108 0.00 -6.92 12.59
N GLU A 109 0.22 -7.40 11.38
CA GLU A 109 -0.48 -6.92 10.19
C GLU A 109 -1.57 -7.92 9.75
N LEU A 110 -2.82 -7.48 9.74
CA LEU A 110 -3.98 -8.30 9.36
C LEU A 110 -4.27 -8.19 7.87
N GLY A 111 -4.33 -9.34 7.20
CA GLY A 111 -4.81 -9.47 5.83
C GLY A 111 -6.33 -9.35 5.72
N VAL A 112 -6.89 -8.17 5.98
CA VAL A 112 -8.35 -7.90 5.99
C VAL A 112 -8.96 -8.02 4.60
N GLN A 113 -8.30 -7.41 3.61
CA GLN A 113 -8.71 -7.26 2.22
C GLN A 113 -9.95 -6.36 2.01
N SER A 114 -11.06 -6.66 2.68
CA SER A 114 -12.30 -5.88 2.63
C SER A 114 -13.07 -6.02 3.95
N PHE A 115 -13.86 -5.00 4.30
CA PHE A 115 -14.86 -5.09 5.37
C PHE A 115 -16.26 -5.46 4.83
N ASP A 116 -16.43 -5.53 3.51
CA ASP A 116 -17.68 -5.93 2.86
C ASP A 116 -17.79 -7.47 2.79
N GLU A 117 -18.81 -8.03 3.44
CA GLU A 117 -19.04 -9.47 3.53
C GLU A 117 -19.27 -10.14 2.17
N ASP A 118 -19.88 -9.44 1.23
CA ASP A 118 -20.12 -9.95 -0.12
C ASP A 118 -18.80 -10.08 -0.90
N VAL A 119 -17.92 -9.09 -0.81
CA VAL A 119 -16.56 -9.15 -1.38
C VAL A 119 -15.76 -10.28 -0.76
N LEU A 120 -15.78 -10.43 0.57
CA LEU A 120 -15.06 -11.50 1.27
C LEU A 120 -15.55 -12.90 0.86
N ARG A 121 -16.88 -13.06 0.73
CA ARG A 121 -17.51 -14.31 0.31
C ARG A 121 -17.17 -14.66 -1.13
N GLN A 122 -17.33 -13.74 -2.07
CA GLN A 122 -17.01 -13.97 -3.48
C GLN A 122 -15.50 -14.22 -3.70
N SER A 123 -14.65 -13.61 -2.87
CA SER A 123 -13.20 -13.84 -2.88
C SER A 123 -12.77 -15.14 -2.22
N ARG A 124 -13.69 -15.87 -1.58
CA ARG A 124 -13.43 -17.08 -0.77
C ARG A 124 -12.33 -16.85 0.28
N ARG A 125 -12.35 -15.67 0.92
CA ARG A 125 -11.30 -15.25 1.85
C ARG A 125 -11.23 -16.15 3.10
N GLY A 126 -12.39 -16.65 3.53
CA GLY A 126 -12.53 -17.61 4.63
C GLY A 126 -12.55 -16.98 6.03
N HIS A 127 -12.74 -15.66 6.15
CA HIS A 127 -13.01 -14.95 7.39
C HIS A 127 -14.11 -13.90 7.17
N THR A 128 -14.76 -13.47 8.24
CA THR A 128 -15.83 -12.43 8.26
C THR A 128 -15.29 -11.08 8.74
N ALA A 129 -16.03 -10.01 8.50
CA ALA A 129 -15.71 -8.69 9.05
C ALA A 129 -15.76 -8.71 10.60
N GLN A 130 -16.66 -9.50 11.20
CA GLN A 130 -16.70 -9.63 12.66
C GLN A 130 -15.40 -10.20 13.24
N GLN A 131 -14.84 -11.23 12.61
CA GLN A 131 -13.54 -11.78 13.02
C GLN A 131 -12.40 -10.75 12.87
N VAL A 132 -12.50 -9.81 11.92
CA VAL A 132 -11.57 -8.68 11.82
C VAL A 132 -11.69 -7.77 13.03
N TYR A 133 -12.91 -7.35 13.39
CA TYR A 133 -13.12 -6.48 14.55
C TYR A 133 -12.63 -7.13 15.85
N ASP A 134 -12.92 -8.42 16.05
CA ASP A 134 -12.49 -9.16 17.24
C ASP A 134 -10.96 -9.27 17.30
N ALA A 135 -10.31 -9.58 16.19
CA ALA A 135 -8.86 -9.66 16.09
C ALA A 135 -8.20 -8.31 16.39
N VAL A 136 -8.74 -7.22 15.83
CA VAL A 136 -8.24 -5.86 16.05
C VAL A 136 -8.32 -5.48 17.52
N SER A 137 -9.46 -5.71 18.18
CA SER A 137 -9.61 -5.46 19.61
C SER A 137 -8.54 -6.19 20.41
N ARG A 138 -8.37 -7.50 20.18
CA ARG A 138 -7.38 -8.31 20.92
C ARG A 138 -5.95 -7.84 20.71
N ILE A 139 -5.57 -7.49 19.47
CA ILE A 139 -4.22 -6.99 19.15
C ILE A 139 -3.94 -5.69 19.89
N GLN A 140 -4.92 -4.77 19.90
CA GLN A 140 -4.79 -3.48 20.58
C GLN A 140 -4.77 -3.63 22.11
N ASP A 141 -5.62 -4.51 22.67
CA ASP A 141 -5.67 -4.80 24.11
C ASP A 141 -4.36 -5.40 24.62
N TYR A 142 -3.69 -6.21 23.80
CA TYR A 142 -2.35 -6.74 24.09
C TYR A 142 -1.25 -5.68 23.87
N GLY A 143 -1.55 -4.51 23.32
CA GLY A 143 -0.58 -3.44 23.08
C GLY A 143 0.44 -3.79 21.99
N PHE A 144 0.02 -4.46 20.92
CA PHE A 144 0.80 -4.57 19.68
C PHE A 144 0.51 -3.38 18.76
N GLU A 145 1.47 -3.02 17.91
CA GLU A 145 1.19 -2.17 16.76
C GLU A 145 0.34 -2.96 15.74
N LEU A 146 -0.72 -2.32 15.24
CA LEU A 146 -1.65 -2.91 14.29
C LEU A 146 -1.39 -2.39 12.88
N GLY A 147 -1.26 -3.32 11.94
CA GLY A 147 -1.33 -3.04 10.51
C GLY A 147 -2.59 -3.63 9.87
N ILE A 148 -3.16 -2.96 8.87
CA ILE A 148 -4.28 -3.47 8.07
C ILE A 148 -3.94 -3.47 6.58
N GLN A 149 -4.13 -4.61 5.92
CA GLN A 149 -4.02 -4.72 4.46
C GLN A 149 -5.42 -4.69 3.84
N LEU A 150 -5.62 -3.79 2.87
CA LEU A 150 -6.82 -3.72 2.05
C LEU A 150 -6.49 -3.99 0.58
N MET A 151 -7.48 -4.53 -0.13
CA MET A 151 -7.42 -4.77 -1.56
C MET A 151 -8.54 -4.02 -2.28
N ILE A 152 -8.29 -3.65 -3.53
CA ILE A 152 -9.31 -3.11 -4.44
C ILE A 152 -9.47 -4.00 -5.67
N GLY A 153 -10.67 -4.01 -6.24
CA GLY A 153 -10.97 -4.74 -7.47
C GLY A 153 -11.12 -6.24 -7.27
N LEU A 154 -11.43 -6.69 -6.05
CA LEU A 154 -11.83 -8.07 -5.81
C LEU A 154 -13.21 -8.36 -6.45
N PRO A 155 -13.58 -9.64 -6.68
CA PRO A 155 -14.93 -9.97 -7.14
C PRO A 155 -16.02 -9.36 -6.25
N GLY A 156 -17.00 -8.71 -6.88
CA GLY A 156 -18.09 -8.00 -6.18
C GLY A 156 -17.73 -6.63 -5.59
N ASP A 157 -16.49 -6.15 -5.79
CA ASP A 157 -15.99 -4.91 -5.21
C ASP A 157 -16.35 -3.66 -6.04
N THR A 158 -16.78 -2.61 -5.36
CA THR A 158 -17.20 -1.34 -5.96
C THR A 158 -16.45 -0.18 -5.32
N MET A 159 -16.48 1.00 -5.94
CA MET A 159 -15.93 2.21 -5.32
C MET A 159 -16.51 2.43 -3.92
N GLU A 160 -17.83 2.28 -3.75
CA GLU A 160 -18.49 2.45 -2.46
C GLU A 160 -17.95 1.48 -1.38
N LYS A 161 -17.77 0.21 -1.74
CA LYS A 161 -17.24 -0.83 -0.83
C LYS A 161 -15.75 -0.63 -0.50
N CYS A 162 -14.96 -0.16 -1.46
CA CYS A 162 -13.58 0.28 -1.23
C CYS A 162 -13.53 1.41 -0.19
N LEU A 163 -14.35 2.44 -0.36
CA LEU A 163 -14.41 3.58 0.57
C LEU A 163 -14.97 3.19 1.93
N TYR A 164 -15.94 2.29 1.98
CA TYR A 164 -16.44 1.70 3.22
C TYR A 164 -15.31 1.01 3.98
N SER A 165 -14.52 0.15 3.32
CA SER A 165 -13.40 -0.55 3.94
C SER A 165 -12.30 0.40 4.45
N ALA A 166 -12.01 1.48 3.71
CA ALA A 166 -11.10 2.52 4.16
C ALA A 166 -11.63 3.30 5.38
N ARG A 167 -12.93 3.61 5.42
CA ARG A 167 -13.57 4.26 6.59
C ARG A 167 -13.58 3.37 7.82
N GLU A 168 -13.86 2.07 7.66
CA GLU A 168 -13.78 1.13 8.77
C GLU A 168 -12.34 0.99 9.30
N THR A 169 -11.36 0.97 8.39
CA THR A 169 -9.94 0.97 8.77
C THR A 169 -9.58 2.23 9.55
N ALA A 170 -10.02 3.41 9.08
CA ALA A 170 -9.84 4.68 9.79
C ALA A 170 -10.47 4.67 11.19
N ARG A 171 -11.68 4.09 11.33
CA ARG A 171 -12.37 3.93 12.62
C ARG A 171 -11.60 3.07 13.61
N LEU A 172 -10.93 2.03 13.12
CA LEU A 172 -10.14 1.09 13.93
C LEU A 172 -8.76 1.62 14.30
N ARG A 173 -8.30 2.71 13.68
CA ARG A 173 -7.04 3.42 13.99
C ARG A 173 -5.81 2.51 14.07
N PRO A 174 -5.52 1.67 13.05
CA PRO A 174 -4.24 0.99 12.97
C PRO A 174 -3.11 2.01 12.80
N GLN A 175 -1.90 1.67 13.23
CA GLN A 175 -0.73 2.52 12.97
C GLN A 175 -0.36 2.47 11.48
N LEU A 176 -0.59 1.33 10.84
CA LEU A 176 -0.09 1.04 9.49
C LEU A 176 -1.21 0.55 8.57
N ALA A 177 -1.15 0.93 7.29
CA ALA A 177 -2.01 0.40 6.26
C ALA A 177 -1.27 0.04 4.97
N ARG A 178 -1.81 -0.94 4.23
CA ARG A 178 -1.39 -1.27 2.87
C ARG A 178 -2.57 -1.31 1.93
N LEU A 179 -2.37 -0.79 0.72
CA LEU A 179 -3.37 -0.80 -0.34
C LEU A 179 -2.83 -1.58 -1.54
N TYR A 180 -3.55 -2.63 -1.93
CA TYR A 180 -3.15 -3.48 -3.05
C TYR A 180 -4.24 -3.55 -4.13
N PRO A 181 -3.94 -3.19 -5.38
CA PRO A 181 -4.83 -3.53 -6.49
C PRO A 181 -4.81 -5.06 -6.71
N THR A 182 -5.98 -5.63 -6.97
CA THR A 182 -6.10 -7.03 -7.36
C THR A 182 -5.46 -7.25 -8.72
N ILE A 183 -4.60 -8.27 -8.80
CA ILE A 183 -3.97 -8.73 -10.04
C ILE A 183 -4.46 -10.14 -10.34
N VAL A 184 -4.72 -10.40 -11.61
CA VAL A 184 -5.02 -11.75 -12.10
C VAL A 184 -3.71 -12.49 -12.28
N LEU A 185 -3.48 -13.51 -11.45
CA LEU A 185 -2.30 -14.36 -11.50
C LEU A 185 -2.65 -15.66 -12.23
N ASP A 186 -1.71 -16.17 -13.03
CA ASP A 186 -1.87 -17.47 -13.65
C ASP A 186 -2.07 -18.57 -12.60
N GLU A 187 -2.75 -19.64 -13.01
CA GLU A 187 -3.06 -20.77 -12.14
C GLU A 187 -3.92 -20.37 -10.91
N THR A 188 -4.78 -19.36 -11.01
CA THR A 188 -5.78 -19.02 -9.99
C THR A 188 -7.21 -19.15 -10.51
N ASP A 189 -8.18 -19.39 -9.63
CA ASP A 189 -9.60 -19.40 -10.01
C ASP A 189 -10.05 -18.03 -10.56
N LEU A 190 -9.38 -16.93 -10.15
CA LEU A 190 -9.65 -15.59 -10.67
C LEU A 190 -9.21 -15.46 -12.13
N TYR A 191 -8.14 -16.15 -12.52
CA TYR A 191 -7.71 -16.27 -13.90
C TYR A 191 -8.71 -17.04 -14.75
N ASP A 192 -9.26 -18.14 -14.22
CA ASP A 192 -10.31 -18.88 -14.90
C ASP A 192 -11.58 -18.04 -15.06
N ALA A 193 -11.99 -17.30 -14.03
CA ALA A 193 -13.11 -16.36 -14.10
C ALA A 193 -12.87 -15.24 -15.11
N TYR A 194 -11.64 -14.70 -15.17
CA TYR A 194 -11.24 -13.73 -16.17
C TYR A 194 -11.35 -14.30 -17.60
N ARG A 195 -10.81 -15.51 -17.84
CA ARG A 195 -10.89 -16.17 -19.15
C ARG A 195 -12.30 -16.48 -19.60
N GLN A 196 -13.20 -16.74 -18.66
CA GLN A 196 -14.63 -16.98 -18.90
C GLN A 196 -15.44 -15.68 -19.06
N GLY A 197 -14.83 -14.51 -18.82
CA GLY A 197 -15.50 -13.21 -18.84
C GLY A 197 -16.44 -12.96 -17.65
N THR A 198 -16.40 -13.81 -16.62
CA THR A 198 -17.21 -13.66 -15.39
C THR A 198 -16.55 -12.74 -14.36
N TYR A 199 -15.27 -12.42 -14.55
CA TYR A 199 -14.56 -11.38 -13.81
C TYR A 199 -13.85 -10.42 -14.78
N ILE A 200 -14.03 -9.12 -14.56
CA ILE A 200 -13.37 -8.06 -15.32
C ILE A 200 -12.45 -7.30 -14.36
N PRO A 201 -11.12 -7.31 -14.56
CA PRO A 201 -10.20 -6.53 -13.74
C PRO A 201 -10.42 -5.04 -13.94
N LEU A 202 -10.08 -4.25 -12.92
CA LEU A 202 -10.11 -2.80 -13.03
C LEU A 202 -9.14 -2.32 -14.11
N SER A 203 -9.55 -1.29 -14.85
CA SER A 203 -8.59 -0.50 -15.60
C SER A 203 -7.58 0.16 -14.66
N ARG A 204 -6.42 0.55 -15.20
CA ARG A 204 -5.40 1.28 -14.43
C ARG A 204 -5.97 2.56 -13.84
N GLU A 205 -6.75 3.29 -14.63
CA GLU A 205 -7.36 4.56 -14.28
C GLU A 205 -8.36 4.39 -13.12
N GLU A 206 -9.19 3.35 -13.17
CA GLU A 206 -10.10 3.02 -12.06
C GLU A 206 -9.35 2.55 -10.80
N ALA A 207 -8.29 1.75 -10.95
CA ALA A 207 -7.48 1.31 -9.84
C ALA A 207 -6.79 2.48 -9.13
N VAL A 208 -6.22 3.42 -9.90
CA VAL A 208 -5.66 4.67 -9.37
C VAL A 208 -6.74 5.48 -8.68
N LEU A 209 -7.91 5.66 -9.30
CA LEU A 209 -9.01 6.43 -8.72
C LEU A 209 -9.48 5.86 -7.37
N ARG A 210 -9.78 4.55 -7.31
CA ARG A 210 -10.23 3.88 -6.07
C ARG A 210 -9.16 3.97 -4.98
N THR A 211 -7.90 3.67 -5.32
CA THR A 211 -6.79 3.72 -4.36
C THR A 211 -6.56 5.15 -3.85
N LYS A 212 -6.64 6.16 -4.73
CA LYS A 212 -6.49 7.58 -4.38
C LYS A 212 -7.53 8.02 -3.35
N GLU A 213 -8.79 7.68 -3.54
CA GLU A 213 -9.84 8.05 -2.59
C GLU A 213 -9.71 7.31 -1.25
N MET A 214 -9.32 6.03 -1.25
CA MET A 214 -9.00 5.31 -0.01
C MET A 214 -7.79 5.91 0.70
N TYR A 215 -6.72 6.23 -0.05
CA TYR A 215 -5.49 6.83 0.48
C TYR A 215 -5.81 8.11 1.24
N LYS A 216 -6.62 9.01 0.66
CA LYS A 216 -7.03 10.27 1.29
C LYS A 216 -7.74 10.05 2.62
N ILE A 217 -8.60 9.04 2.73
CA ILE A 217 -9.31 8.70 3.99
C ILE A 217 -8.32 8.26 5.06
N LEU A 218 -7.39 7.37 4.71
CA LEU A 218 -6.41 6.82 5.64
C LEU A 218 -5.39 7.89 6.08
N GLU A 219 -4.89 8.69 5.14
CA GLU A 219 -3.96 9.80 5.41
C GLU A 219 -4.61 10.85 6.32
N ALA A 220 -5.88 11.21 6.09
CA ALA A 220 -6.61 12.15 6.94
C ALA A 220 -6.90 11.61 8.36
N SER A 221 -6.63 10.33 8.61
CA SER A 221 -6.80 9.67 9.90
C SER A 221 -5.47 9.37 10.59
N ASP A 222 -4.38 10.03 10.15
CA ASP A 222 -3.02 9.88 10.67
C ASP A 222 -2.46 8.43 10.58
N ILE A 223 -2.97 7.64 9.62
CA ILE A 223 -2.52 6.27 9.39
C ILE A 223 -1.32 6.27 8.43
N THR A 224 -0.24 5.57 8.79
CA THR A 224 0.92 5.44 7.92
C THR A 224 0.66 4.43 6.81
N ILE A 225 0.56 4.91 5.57
CA ILE A 225 0.38 4.05 4.39
C ILE A 225 1.77 3.54 3.93
N MET A 226 2.15 2.37 4.44
CA MET A 226 3.47 1.79 4.19
C MET A 226 3.65 1.35 2.73
N ARG A 227 2.59 0.83 2.12
CA ARG A 227 2.65 0.26 0.77
C ARG A 227 1.41 0.56 -0.03
N VAL A 228 1.63 0.95 -1.28
CA VAL A 228 0.61 1.07 -2.32
C VAL A 228 1.11 0.34 -3.56
N GLY A 229 0.40 -0.70 -3.98
CA GLY A 229 0.80 -1.57 -5.09
C GLY A 229 1.75 -2.72 -4.71
N LEU A 230 1.90 -3.67 -5.62
CA LEU A 230 2.64 -4.93 -5.39
C LEU A 230 4.15 -4.77 -5.66
N LYS A 231 4.98 -5.71 -5.16
CA LYS A 231 6.43 -5.75 -5.43
C LYS A 231 6.67 -6.72 -6.59
N SER A 232 7.40 -6.23 -7.60
CA SER A 232 7.36 -6.66 -9.00
C SER A 232 8.04 -7.98 -9.41
N THR A 233 8.88 -8.61 -8.60
CA THR A 233 9.96 -9.43 -9.21
C THR A 233 9.81 -10.95 -9.10
N GLU A 234 8.96 -11.49 -8.23
CA GLU A 234 8.92 -12.95 -8.02
C GLU A 234 7.61 -13.61 -8.46
N LEU A 235 6.49 -12.88 -8.47
CA LEU A 235 5.18 -13.40 -8.88
C LEU A 235 4.91 -13.20 -10.38
N ILE A 236 5.73 -12.38 -11.04
CA ILE A 236 5.60 -11.98 -12.44
C ILE A 236 6.78 -12.59 -13.20
N GLY A 237 6.88 -13.92 -13.20
CA GLY A 237 7.85 -14.63 -14.03
C GLY A 237 7.57 -14.39 -15.53
N ASP A 238 8.51 -14.81 -16.39
CA ASP A 238 8.54 -14.64 -17.86
C ASP A 238 7.30 -15.15 -18.64
N GLY A 239 6.27 -15.64 -17.95
CA GLY A 239 4.96 -16.03 -18.47
C GLY A 239 3.85 -14.97 -18.35
N GLY A 240 4.16 -13.77 -17.83
CA GLY A 240 3.30 -12.58 -17.94
C GLY A 240 1.92 -12.73 -17.32
N ALA A 241 1.75 -12.28 -16.07
CA ALA A 241 0.43 -11.99 -15.51
C ALA A 241 -0.41 -11.30 -16.59
N ILE A 242 -1.59 -11.86 -16.91
CA ILE A 242 -2.54 -11.21 -17.81
C ILE A 242 -3.08 -10.00 -17.07
N ASN A 243 -2.27 -8.95 -17.08
CA ASN A 243 -2.52 -7.70 -16.43
C ASN A 243 -3.62 -7.03 -17.24
N GLY A 244 -4.86 -7.14 -16.78
CA GLY A 244 -5.96 -6.32 -17.28
C GLY A 244 -5.79 -4.81 -17.01
N GLY A 245 -4.56 -4.29 -17.06
CA GLY A 245 -4.19 -2.90 -16.82
C GLY A 245 -3.86 -2.54 -15.37
N THR A 246 -4.21 -3.36 -14.38
CA THR A 246 -4.09 -2.99 -12.95
C THR A 246 -2.67 -2.93 -12.40
N TYR A 247 -1.73 -3.67 -12.99
CA TYR A 247 -0.35 -3.70 -12.50
C TYR A 247 0.47 -2.51 -13.00
N HIS A 248 1.19 -1.85 -12.08
CA HIS A 248 2.21 -0.88 -12.43
C HIS A 248 3.35 -0.91 -11.40
N PRO A 249 4.63 -0.96 -11.81
CA PRO A 249 5.76 -1.04 -10.88
C PRO A 249 5.87 0.21 -9.98
N ALA A 250 5.41 1.35 -10.46
CA ALA A 250 5.34 2.61 -9.71
C ALA A 250 3.90 3.01 -9.36
N PHE A 251 3.02 2.05 -9.05
CA PHE A 251 1.59 2.33 -8.79
C PHE A 251 1.37 3.40 -7.70
N ARG A 252 2.16 3.40 -6.62
CA ARG A 252 2.15 4.47 -5.61
C ARG A 252 2.33 5.87 -6.20
N GLN A 253 3.27 6.03 -7.14
CA GLN A 253 3.53 7.31 -7.80
C GLN A 253 2.33 7.76 -8.64
N LEU A 254 1.62 6.83 -9.28
CA LEU A 254 0.40 7.16 -10.03
C LEU A 254 -0.69 7.69 -9.10
N VAL A 255 -0.88 7.03 -7.96
CA VAL A 255 -1.86 7.42 -6.94
C VAL A 255 -1.51 8.78 -6.33
N GLU A 256 -0.30 8.94 -5.79
CA GLU A 256 0.14 10.19 -5.17
C GLU A 256 0.25 11.33 -6.20
N GLY A 257 0.59 11.03 -7.44
CA GLY A 257 0.56 11.98 -8.55
C GLY A 257 -0.86 12.48 -8.86
N ALA A 258 -1.85 11.59 -8.83
CA ALA A 258 -3.26 11.98 -8.97
C ALA A 258 -3.74 12.83 -7.77
N ILE A 259 -3.31 12.52 -6.55
CA ILE A 259 -3.56 13.37 -5.36
C ILE A 259 -2.92 14.75 -5.55
N ALA A 260 -1.67 14.81 -5.99
CA ALA A 260 -0.97 16.06 -6.23
C ALA A 260 -1.71 16.93 -7.26
N ARG A 261 -2.19 16.32 -8.35
CA ARG A 261 -3.01 17.01 -9.35
C ARG A 261 -4.24 17.66 -8.74
N GLU A 262 -5.01 16.88 -7.98
CA GLU A 262 -6.23 17.31 -7.31
C GLU A 262 -5.99 18.46 -6.32
N ARG A 263 -4.84 18.46 -5.64
CA ARG A 263 -4.47 19.52 -4.67
C ARG A 263 -3.95 20.79 -5.35
N ILE A 264 -3.23 20.67 -6.46
CA ILE A 264 -2.62 21.82 -7.15
C ILE A 264 -3.66 22.56 -8.00
N GLU A 265 -4.56 21.85 -8.66
CA GLU A 265 -5.51 22.45 -9.61
C GLU A 265 -6.34 23.60 -9.01
N PRO A 266 -6.95 23.49 -7.81
CA PRO A 266 -7.69 24.58 -7.20
C PRO A 266 -6.83 25.84 -6.93
N LEU A 267 -5.53 25.64 -6.63
CA LEU A 267 -4.59 26.74 -6.43
C LEU A 267 -4.35 27.51 -7.74
N LEU A 268 -4.23 26.78 -8.86
CA LEU A 268 -4.09 27.38 -10.20
C LEU A 268 -5.37 28.11 -10.63
N ILE A 269 -6.54 27.54 -10.35
CA ILE A 269 -7.83 28.19 -10.64
C ILE A 269 -7.95 29.50 -9.86
N ARG A 270 -7.62 29.52 -8.56
CA ARG A 270 -7.62 30.76 -7.76
C ARG A 270 -6.66 31.80 -8.31
N LEU A 271 -5.46 31.38 -8.73
CA LEU A 271 -4.47 32.27 -9.32
C LEU A 271 -4.99 32.90 -10.62
N LYS A 272 -5.63 32.11 -11.50
CA LYS A 272 -6.24 32.58 -12.75
C LYS A 272 -7.34 33.61 -12.49
N LEU A 273 -8.23 33.36 -11.54
CA LEU A 273 -9.31 34.28 -11.18
C LEU A 273 -8.77 35.63 -10.70
N ASN A 274 -7.71 35.62 -9.88
CA ASN A 274 -7.07 36.84 -9.40
C ASN A 274 -6.32 37.62 -10.50
N ALA A 275 -5.81 36.94 -11.53
CA ALA A 275 -5.12 37.56 -12.65
C ALA A 275 -6.08 38.22 -13.67
N SER A 276 -7.35 37.85 -13.67
CA SER A 276 -8.36 38.30 -14.65
C SER A 276 -8.75 39.80 -14.52
N GLY A 277 -8.12 40.54 -13.60
CA GLY A 277 -8.25 41.99 -13.46
C GLY A 277 -7.21 42.82 -14.23
N ASN A 278 -6.16 42.20 -14.80
CA ASN A 278 -5.12 42.91 -15.54
C ASN A 278 -4.95 42.34 -16.97
N SER A 279 -5.04 43.26 -17.94
CA SER A 279 -4.85 43.14 -19.39
C SER A 279 -4.15 41.87 -19.91
N LEU A 280 -4.82 41.18 -20.83
CA LEU A 280 -4.27 40.13 -21.70
C LEU A 280 -3.12 40.70 -22.53
N THR A 281 -1.87 40.48 -22.11
CA THR A 281 -0.71 40.59 -23.00
C THR A 281 -0.49 39.24 -23.70
N GLU A 282 0.07 39.27 -24.91
CA GLU A 282 0.32 38.08 -25.75
C GLU A 282 1.29 37.05 -25.12
N ASN A 283 1.92 37.39 -23.98
CA ASN A 283 2.91 36.56 -23.31
C ASN A 283 2.28 35.67 -22.24
N LYS A 284 2.58 34.36 -22.31
CA LYS A 284 2.17 33.39 -21.28
C LYS A 284 2.71 33.77 -19.90
N GLN A 285 1.84 33.83 -18.90
CA GLN A 285 2.22 34.14 -17.53
C GLN A 285 3.08 33.00 -16.96
N LYS A 286 4.24 33.33 -16.38
CA LYS A 286 5.14 32.33 -15.78
C LYS A 286 4.64 31.93 -14.39
N ILE A 287 4.28 30.66 -14.22
CA ILE A 287 3.79 30.11 -12.95
C ILE A 287 4.82 29.13 -12.39
N ASP A 288 5.28 29.39 -11.16
CA ASP A 288 6.10 28.45 -10.39
C ASP A 288 5.17 27.59 -9.49
N VAL A 289 5.32 26.27 -9.56
CA VAL A 289 4.64 25.28 -8.70
C VAL A 289 5.70 24.63 -7.81
N PHE A 290 5.46 24.64 -6.51
CA PHE A 290 6.41 24.19 -5.49
C PHE A 290 5.87 22.97 -4.73
N SER A 291 6.77 22.04 -4.44
CA SER A 291 6.62 20.97 -3.44
C SER A 291 7.96 20.76 -2.74
N ASN A 292 7.99 19.98 -1.66
CA ASN A 292 9.25 19.48 -1.12
C ASN A 292 9.91 18.45 -2.04
N GLY A 293 11.15 18.05 -1.71
CA GLY A 293 11.92 17.08 -2.48
C GLY A 293 11.25 15.70 -2.62
N LYS A 294 10.58 15.20 -1.58
CA LYS A 294 9.90 13.89 -1.59
C LYS A 294 8.73 13.86 -2.55
N TRP A 295 7.95 14.95 -2.62
CA TRP A 295 6.76 15.06 -3.45
C TRP A 295 7.01 15.65 -4.84
N TYR A 296 8.25 16.03 -5.17
CA TYR A 296 8.59 16.64 -6.46
C TYR A 296 8.19 15.78 -7.66
N SER A 297 8.49 14.48 -7.62
CA SER A 297 8.14 13.56 -8.70
C SER A 297 6.62 13.34 -8.81
N ASN A 298 5.89 13.39 -7.70
CA ASN A 298 4.43 13.30 -7.68
C ASN A 298 3.79 14.57 -8.24
N MET A 299 4.35 15.74 -7.92
CA MET A 299 3.94 17.04 -8.47
C MET A 299 4.05 17.07 -9.99
N VAL A 300 5.19 16.62 -10.54
CA VAL A 300 5.43 16.55 -12.00
C VAL A 300 4.59 15.44 -12.65
N GLY A 301 4.35 14.35 -11.92
CA GLY A 301 3.63 13.17 -12.37
C GLY A 301 4.52 12.16 -13.09
N ASN A 302 4.12 10.88 -13.04
CA ASN A 302 4.76 9.83 -13.83
C ASN A 302 4.68 10.18 -15.33
N GLU A 303 5.78 10.02 -16.07
CA GLU A 303 5.91 10.45 -17.47
C GLU A 303 5.49 11.91 -17.74
N ALA A 304 5.65 12.77 -16.72
CA ALA A 304 5.24 14.17 -16.72
C ALA A 304 3.74 14.40 -17.00
N ASP A 305 2.89 13.44 -16.63
CA ASP A 305 1.45 13.48 -16.90
C ASP A 305 0.77 14.71 -16.26
N ASN A 306 1.11 15.07 -15.02
CA ASN A 306 0.57 16.28 -14.39
C ASN A 306 1.01 17.55 -15.10
N LYS A 307 2.29 17.62 -15.52
CA LYS A 307 2.79 18.76 -16.31
C LYS A 307 2.03 18.90 -17.64
N LYS A 308 1.78 17.80 -18.35
CA LYS A 308 1.00 17.78 -19.60
C LYS A 308 -0.44 18.25 -19.34
N TYR A 309 -1.08 17.70 -18.31
CA TYR A 309 -2.44 18.06 -17.88
C TYR A 309 -2.59 19.57 -17.61
N PHE A 310 -1.71 20.14 -16.77
CA PHE A 310 -1.78 21.57 -16.45
C PHE A 310 -1.53 22.45 -17.67
N THR A 311 -0.58 22.08 -18.53
CA THR A 311 -0.26 22.84 -19.75
C THR A 311 -1.43 22.86 -20.74
N GLN A 312 -2.19 21.76 -20.84
CA GLN A 312 -3.38 21.69 -21.68
C GLN A 312 -4.57 22.45 -21.08
N LYS A 313 -4.77 22.35 -19.77
CA LYS A 313 -5.92 22.97 -19.07
C LYS A 313 -5.77 24.47 -18.85
N PHE A 314 -4.53 24.96 -18.72
CA PHE A 314 -4.19 26.38 -18.53
C PHE A 314 -3.21 26.83 -19.61
N PRO A 315 -3.65 26.92 -20.89
CA PRO A 315 -2.76 27.24 -22.01
C PRO A 315 -2.11 28.62 -21.91
N GLU A 316 -2.69 29.54 -21.13
CA GLU A 316 -2.18 30.88 -20.81
C GLU A 316 -0.98 30.87 -19.85
N PHE A 317 -0.73 29.76 -19.17
CA PHE A 317 0.36 29.63 -18.20
C PHE A 317 1.57 28.92 -18.80
N ASN A 318 2.76 29.34 -18.36
CA ASN A 318 4.02 28.64 -18.59
C ASN A 318 4.56 28.13 -17.24
N PHE A 319 4.47 26.80 -17.05
CA PHE A 319 4.75 26.16 -15.76
C PHE A 319 6.23 25.85 -15.55
N ARG A 320 6.72 26.13 -14.35
CA ARG A 320 8.00 25.65 -13.83
C ARG A 320 7.80 24.97 -12.49
N PHE A 321 8.33 23.77 -12.35
CA PHE A 321 8.26 22.97 -11.13
C PHE A 321 9.52 23.20 -10.32
N ARG A 322 9.37 23.49 -9.03
CA ARG A 322 10.46 23.88 -8.13
C ARG A 322 10.36 23.14 -6.81
N ARG A 323 11.51 23.04 -6.13
CA ARG A 323 11.59 22.49 -4.78
C ARG A 323 11.52 23.62 -3.74
N ASP A 324 10.81 23.34 -2.67
CA ASP A 324 10.72 24.15 -1.46
C ASP A 324 10.60 23.19 -0.28
N ASP A 325 11.73 22.85 0.33
CA ASP A 325 11.82 21.85 1.40
C ASP A 325 11.26 22.34 2.74
N SER A 326 10.75 23.58 2.80
CA SER A 326 9.95 24.06 3.93
C SER A 326 8.50 23.53 3.93
N LEU A 327 8.02 23.01 2.79
CA LEU A 327 6.68 22.46 2.65
C LEU A 327 6.59 21.05 3.27
N ALA A 328 5.49 20.77 3.96
CA ALA A 328 5.21 19.43 4.45
C ALA A 328 4.91 18.46 3.28
N ASP A 329 4.97 17.16 3.57
CA ASP A 329 4.63 16.12 2.61
C ASP A 329 3.19 16.32 2.09
N GLY A 330 3.02 16.28 0.76
CA GLY A 330 1.73 16.43 0.11
C GLY A 330 1.17 17.86 0.07
N GLN A 331 1.94 18.86 0.52
CA GLN A 331 1.59 20.28 0.38
C GLN A 331 2.21 20.90 -0.87
N PHE A 332 1.47 21.85 -1.45
CA PHE A 332 1.87 22.54 -2.68
C PHE A 332 1.61 24.03 -2.58
N ARG A 333 2.46 24.80 -3.24
CA ARG A 333 2.32 26.26 -3.38
C ARG A 333 2.46 26.64 -4.84
N VAL A 334 1.69 27.64 -5.28
CA VAL A 334 1.80 28.21 -6.63
C VAL A 334 2.06 29.71 -6.53
N SER A 335 2.86 30.26 -7.44
CA SER A 335 3.08 31.70 -7.52
C SER A 335 3.28 32.16 -8.95
N ALA A 336 2.64 33.27 -9.33
CA ALA A 336 2.98 34.00 -10.54
C ALA A 336 4.29 34.75 -10.32
N LYS A 337 5.21 34.71 -11.29
CA LYS A 337 6.29 35.68 -11.33
C LYS A 337 5.74 37.02 -11.83
N GLU A 338 5.95 38.08 -11.07
CA GLU A 338 5.99 39.42 -11.66
C GLU A 338 7.21 39.48 -12.59
N GLU A 339 7.01 39.97 -13.81
CA GLU A 339 8.16 40.37 -14.63
C GLU A 339 8.88 41.45 -13.85
N LYS A 340 10.11 41.16 -13.40
CA LYS A 340 11.01 42.23 -12.97
C LYS A 340 11.22 43.10 -14.21
N ASN A 341 10.57 44.24 -14.26
CA ASN A 341 10.93 45.34 -15.16
C ASN A 341 12.41 45.64 -14.90
N GLY A 342 13.27 45.26 -15.84
CA GLY A 342 14.72 45.46 -15.80
C GLY A 342 15.26 45.44 -17.19
#